data_AF-A0A7V9D549-F1
#
_entry.id   AF-A0A7V9D549-F1
#
_cell.length_a   1.000
_cell.length_b   1.000
_cell.length_c   1.000
_cell.angle_alpha   90.00
_cell.angle_beta   90.00
_cell.angle_gamma   90.00
#
_symmetry.space_group_name_H-M   'P 1'
#
loop_
_entity.id
_entity.type
_entity.pdbx_description
1 polymer ?
#
loop_
_entity_poly.entity_id
_entity_poly.type
_entity_poly.pdbx_seq_one_letter_code
_entity_poly.pdbx_strand_id
1 'polypeptide(L)'
;MGIAALGPWATAWGVLGVSRLHYTLATRGITSKEGAGYYALDTFPARWHTVIAECLRIRRASEGGSLYGTRRTRRDDAAAFIEMVIEDAHRL
;
A
#
# COMPACT_ATOMS: atom_id res chain seq x y z
N MET A 1 21.34 -5.00 5.48
CA MET A 1 19.88 -5.03 5.21
C MET A 1 19.06 -4.02 6.04
N GLY A 2 19.60 -3.31 7.05
CA GLY A 2 18.79 -2.49 7.98
C GLY A 2 18.36 -1.09 7.51
N ILE A 3 19.08 -0.45 6.57
CA ILE A 3 18.78 0.94 6.13
C ILE A 3 17.94 0.96 4.84
N ALA A 4 17.99 -0.11 4.03
CA ALA A 4 17.19 -0.25 2.81
C ALA A 4 15.68 -0.39 3.10
N ALA A 5 15.33 -0.94 4.27
CA ALA A 5 13.95 -1.04 4.76
C ALA A 5 13.32 0.31 5.13
N LEU A 6 14.08 1.40 5.10
CA LEU A 6 13.59 2.76 5.39
C LEU A 6 13.29 3.56 4.11
N GLY A 7 13.59 3.00 2.94
CA GLY A 7 13.38 3.65 1.65
C GLY A 7 11.90 3.68 1.21
N PRO A 8 11.54 4.51 0.22
CA PRO A 8 10.19 4.53 -0.37
C PRO A 8 9.70 3.15 -0.80
N TRP A 9 10.64 2.31 -1.24
CA TRP A 9 10.38 0.93 -1.64
C TRP A 9 9.80 0.06 -0.53
N ALA A 10 10.23 0.24 0.71
CA ALA A 10 9.70 -0.53 1.84
C ALA A 10 8.23 -0.18 2.12
N THR A 11 7.88 1.09 2.03
CA THR A 11 6.49 1.58 2.13
C THR A 11 5.61 0.91 1.07
N ALA A 12 6.05 0.95 -0.20
CA ALA A 12 5.30 0.33 -1.30
C ALA A 12 5.19 -1.19 -1.15
N TRP A 13 6.25 -1.85 -0.67
CA TRP A 13 6.23 -3.28 -0.41
C TRP A 13 5.22 -3.69 0.66
N GLY A 14 5.14 -2.92 1.77
CA GLY A 14 4.21 -3.15 2.85
C GLY A 14 2.75 -2.94 2.42
N VAL A 15 2.43 -1.74 1.95
CA VAL A 15 1.06 -1.34 1.53
C VAL A 15 0.51 -2.27 0.45
N LEU A 16 1.26 -2.49 -0.64
CA LEU A 16 0.82 -3.40 -1.71
C LEU A 16 0.90 -4.87 -1.30
N GLY A 17 1.70 -5.20 -0.28
CA GLY A 17 1.80 -6.55 0.28
C GLY A 17 0.54 -6.96 1.03
N VAL A 18 0.12 -6.16 2.02
CA VAL A 18 -1.09 -6.42 2.80
C VAL A 18 -2.34 -6.37 1.93
N SER A 19 -2.39 -5.43 0.98
CA SER A 19 -3.49 -5.35 0.00
C SER A 19 -3.63 -6.64 -0.83
N ARG A 20 -2.50 -7.27 -1.19
CA ARG A 20 -2.51 -8.53 -1.93
C ARG A 20 -3.00 -9.70 -1.08
N LEU A 21 -2.62 -9.74 0.19
CA LEU A 21 -3.10 -10.77 1.12
C LEU A 21 -4.59 -10.63 1.34
N HIS A 22 -5.07 -9.40 1.58
CA HIS A 22 -6.50 -9.10 1.70
C HIS A 22 -7.27 -9.52 0.44
N TYR A 23 -6.79 -9.19 -0.77
CA TYR A 23 -7.37 -9.68 -2.03
C TYR A 23 -7.50 -11.20 -2.07
N THR A 24 -6.45 -11.93 -1.70
CA THR A 24 -6.47 -13.40 -1.70
C THR A 24 -7.47 -13.96 -0.70
N LEU A 25 -7.60 -13.36 0.48
CA LEU A 25 -8.59 -13.77 1.46
C LEU A 25 -10.02 -13.51 0.96
N ALA A 26 -10.28 -12.32 0.44
CA ALA A 26 -11.60 -11.88 -0.02
C ALA A 26 -12.07 -12.62 -1.28
N THR A 27 -11.18 -12.88 -2.24
CA THR A 27 -11.55 -13.39 -3.57
C THR A 27 -11.14 -14.85 -3.81
N ARG A 28 -10.32 -15.44 -2.93
CA ARG A 28 -9.63 -16.73 -3.15
C ARG A 28 -8.69 -16.74 -4.37
N GLY A 29 -8.39 -15.57 -4.95
CA GLY A 29 -7.51 -15.41 -6.10
C GLY A 29 -6.08 -15.01 -5.73
N ILE A 30 -5.21 -14.95 -6.75
CA ILE A 30 -3.85 -14.39 -6.64
C ILE A 30 -3.74 -13.21 -7.61
N THR A 31 -3.14 -12.11 -7.16
CA THR A 31 -2.93 -10.92 -7.99
C THR A 31 -1.50 -10.39 -7.90
N SER A 32 -1.12 -9.51 -8.82
CA SER A 32 0.18 -8.83 -8.81
C SER A 32 0.21 -7.72 -7.75
N LYS A 33 1.39 -7.14 -7.47
CA LYS A 33 1.49 -5.97 -6.57
C LYS A 33 0.72 -4.75 -7.10
N GLU A 34 0.71 -4.55 -8.42
CA GLU A 34 -0.06 -3.47 -9.03
C GLU A 34 -1.56 -3.78 -8.99
N GLY A 35 -1.95 -5.01 -9.32
CA GLY A 35 -3.34 -5.45 -9.20
C GLY A 35 -3.88 -5.31 -7.78
N ALA A 36 -3.07 -5.63 -6.77
CA ALA A 36 -3.41 -5.40 -5.37
C ALA A 36 -3.60 -3.92 -5.02
N GLY A 37 -2.80 -3.03 -5.62
CA GLY A 37 -2.96 -1.59 -5.41
C GLY A 37 -4.25 -1.06 -6.05
N TYR A 38 -4.61 -1.53 -7.25
CA TYR A 38 -5.88 -1.16 -7.87
C TYR A 38 -7.09 -1.70 -7.11
N TYR A 39 -7.01 -2.96 -6.67
CA TYR A 39 -8.00 -3.54 -5.76
C TYR A 39 -8.16 -2.70 -4.49
N ALA A 40 -7.06 -2.26 -3.87
CA ALA A 40 -7.10 -1.44 -2.67
C ALA A 40 -7.76 -0.07 -2.91
N LEU A 41 -7.59 0.54 -4.09
CA LEU A 41 -8.29 1.78 -4.46
C LEU A 41 -9.80 1.58 -4.58
N ASP A 42 -10.23 0.41 -5.08
CA ASP A 42 -11.65 0.07 -5.23
C ASP A 42 -12.30 -0.35 -3.90
N THR A 43 -11.55 -1.02 -3.03
CA THR A 43 -12.07 -1.66 -1.81
C THR A 43 -12.07 -0.75 -0.60
N PHE A 44 -11.02 0.06 -0.42
CA PHE A 44 -10.83 0.83 0.81
C PHE A 44 -11.27 2.29 0.66
N PRO A 45 -11.69 2.95 1.76
CA PRO A 45 -12.15 4.34 1.73
C PRO A 45 -11.16 5.31 1.09
N ALA A 46 -11.69 6.35 0.41
CA ALA A 46 -10.92 7.34 -0.35
C ALA A 46 -9.80 8.03 0.43
N ARG A 47 -9.89 8.13 1.76
CA ARG A 47 -8.81 8.68 2.61
C ARG A 47 -7.48 7.94 2.44
N TRP A 48 -7.51 6.68 2.03
CA TRP A 48 -6.32 5.85 1.82
C TRP A 48 -5.77 5.91 0.40
N HIS A 49 -6.48 6.55 -0.54
CA HIS A 49 -6.09 6.56 -1.95
C HIS A 49 -4.73 7.23 -2.18
N THR A 50 -4.40 8.27 -1.42
CA THR A 50 -3.10 8.96 -1.54
C THR A 50 -1.93 8.03 -1.24
N VAL A 51 -1.98 7.24 -0.16
CA VAL A 51 -0.89 6.31 0.20
C VAL A 51 -0.79 5.16 -0.79
N ILE A 52 -1.92 4.65 -1.27
CA ILE A 52 -1.97 3.56 -2.26
C ILE A 52 -1.41 4.05 -3.61
N ALA A 53 -1.83 5.23 -4.08
CA ALA A 53 -1.36 5.83 -5.32
C ALA A 53 0.14 6.14 -5.29
N GLU A 54 0.65 6.67 -4.17
CA GLU A 54 2.09 6.88 -3.98
C GLU A 54 2.87 5.55 -4.03
N CYS A 55 2.34 4.48 -3.45
CA CYS A 55 2.96 3.16 -3.50
C CYS A 55 2.95 2.55 -4.92
N LEU A 56 1.87 2.73 -5.67
CA LEU A 56 1.79 2.35 -7.09
C LEU A 56 2.82 3.14 -7.93
N ARG A 57 2.93 4.45 -7.71
CA ARG A 57 3.91 5.32 -8.37
C ARG A 57 5.34 4.86 -8.10
N ILE A 58 5.68 4.60 -6.83
CA ILE A 58 7.00 4.05 -6.44
C ILE A 58 7.25 2.70 -7.11
N ARG A 59 6.25 1.81 -7.13
CA ARG A 59 6.39 0.46 -7.70
C ARG A 59 6.69 0.48 -9.20
N ARG A 60 6.09 1.43 -9.92
CA ARG A 60 6.30 1.67 -11.35
C ARG A 60 7.61 2.37 -11.69
N ALA A 61 8.33 2.84 -10.67
CA ALA A 61 9.41 3.81 -10.84
C ALA A 61 8.96 5.01 -11.71
N SER A 62 7.69 5.42 -11.59
CA SER A 62 7.15 6.52 -12.38
C SER A 62 7.86 7.82 -12.02
N GLU A 63 8.27 8.56 -13.05
CA GLU A 63 8.82 9.90 -12.90
C GLU A 63 7.78 10.83 -12.24
N GLY A 64 8.24 11.70 -11.35
CA GLY A 64 7.38 12.60 -10.59
C GLY A 64 7.73 12.69 -9.11
N GLY A 65 7.30 13.80 -8.50
CA GLY A 65 7.46 14.05 -7.07
C GLY A 65 6.64 13.10 -6.21
N SER A 66 7.07 12.90 -4.96
CA SER A 66 6.26 12.26 -3.93
C SER A 66 4.93 12.98 -3.76
N LEU A 67 3.82 12.23 -3.68
CA LEU A 67 2.50 12.81 -3.34
C LEU A 67 2.44 13.35 -1.90
N TYR A 68 3.46 13.05 -1.10
CA TYR A 68 3.62 13.52 0.28
C TYR A 68 4.67 14.62 0.37
N GLY A 69 4.34 15.66 1.16
CA GLY A 69 5.28 16.72 1.50
C GLY A 69 6.46 16.27 2.37
N THR A 70 6.30 15.20 3.16
CA THR A 70 7.39 14.65 3.99
C THR A 70 7.43 13.12 3.96
N ARG A 71 8.63 12.54 4.14
CA ARG A 71 8.80 11.09 4.27
C ARG A 71 8.15 10.53 5.54
N ARG A 72 8.03 11.35 6.59
CA ARG A 72 7.42 10.97 7.88
C ARG A 72 5.93 10.76 7.71
N THR A 73 5.21 11.76 7.19
CA THR A 73 3.76 11.66 6.93
C THR A 73 3.43 10.44 6.06
N ARG A 74 4.22 10.17 5.01
CA ARG A 74 4.03 8.98 4.18
C ARG A 74 4.17 7.67 4.96
N ARG A 75 5.12 7.59 5.89
CA ARG A 75 5.34 6.39 6.70
C ARG A 75 4.20 6.20 7.70
N ASP A 76 3.76 7.28 8.34
CA ASP A 76 2.68 7.27 9.31
C ASP A 76 1.38 6.80 8.63
N ASP A 77 1.03 7.36 7.47
CA ASP A 77 -0.13 6.93 6.67
C ASP A 77 -0.02 5.47 6.22
N ALA A 78 1.17 5.02 5.83
CA ALA A 78 1.36 3.64 5.38
C ALA A 78 1.22 2.63 6.53
N ALA A 79 1.73 2.95 7.72
CA ALA A 79 1.55 2.13 8.91
C ALA A 79 0.07 2.05 9.30
N ALA A 80 -0.62 3.20 9.34
CA ALA A 80 -2.05 3.27 9.65
C ALA A 80 -2.90 2.52 8.62
N PHE A 81 -2.54 2.60 7.33
CA PHE A 81 -3.19 1.82 6.29
C PHE A 81 -2.98 0.30 6.49
N ILE A 82 -1.74 -0.12 6.79
CA ILE A 82 -1.42 -1.53 7.03
C ILE A 82 -2.26 -2.10 8.17
N GLU A 83 -2.33 -1.38 9.30
CA GLU A 83 -3.14 -1.77 10.44
C GLU A 83 -4.62 -1.88 10.07
N MET A 84 -5.16 -0.88 9.37
CA MET A 84 -6.55 -0.88 8.90
C MET A 84 -6.86 -2.09 7.99
N VAL A 85 -5.96 -2.43 7.05
CA VAL A 85 -6.15 -3.60 6.17
C VAL A 85 -6.12 -4.91 6.95
N ILE A 86 -5.24 -5.03 7.96
CA ILE A 86 -5.15 -6.22 8.81
C ILE A 86 -6.43 -6.38 9.64
N GLU A 87 -6.91 -5.30 10.26
CA GLU A 87 -8.18 -5.31 10.98
C GLU A 87 -9.36 -5.67 10.08
N ASP A 88 -9.38 -5.14 8.86
CA ASP A 88 -10.42 -5.45 7.89
C ASP A 88 -10.37 -6.91 7.44
N ALA A 89 -9.17 -7.45 7.21
CA ALA A 89 -8.98 -8.85 6.85
C ALA A 89 -9.48 -9.82 7.93
N HIS A 90 -9.41 -9.46 9.21
CA HIS A 90 -9.97 -10.26 10.30
C HIS A 90 -11.51 -10.27 10.33
N ARG A 91 -12.17 -9.39 9.55
CA ARG A 91 -13.62 -9.29 9.45
C ARG A 91 -14.20 -9.94 8.19
N LEU A 92 -13.36 -10.44 7.28
CA LEU A 92 -13.75 -11.19 6.08
C LEU A 92 -14.19 -12.62 6.43
#